data_AF-A0AAV1TSU0-F1
#
_entry.id   AF-A0AAV1TSU0-F1
#
_cell.length_a   1.000
_cell.length_b   1.000
_cell.length_c   1.000
_cell.angle_alpha   90.00
_cell.angle_beta   90.00
_cell.angle_gamma   90.00
#
_symmetry.space_group_name_H-M   'P 1'
#
loop_
_entity.id
_entity.type
_entity.pdbx_description
1 polymer ?
#
loop_
_entity_poly.entity_id
_entity_poly.type
_entity_poly.pdbx_seq_one_letter_code
_entity_poly.pdbx_strand_id
1 'polypeptide(L)'
;MGVTAHYIDEKWKLWNLVVAAVEIEGDHSGQNLEHHLFEVLKKFNILDKLFCITGDNASTNGTIAMCLDQRRIIPGFTRSDNMLGCMAHVINLIANAGIKLLGAFDQQPNQNIVEIINPMSVDVLLLDRDIEIEKS
;
A
#
# COMPACT_ATOMS: atom_id res chain seq x y z
N MET A 1 14.44 -6.42 0.68
CA MET A 1 13.07 -6.40 1.25
C MET A 1 13.16 -6.44 2.77
N GLY A 2 12.58 -5.44 3.43
CA GLY A 2 12.36 -5.45 4.88
C GLY A 2 10.93 -5.85 5.18
N VAL A 3 10.71 -6.73 6.15
CA VAL A 3 9.37 -7.11 6.63
C VAL A 3 9.31 -6.91 8.13
N THR A 4 8.33 -6.12 8.56
CA THR A 4 8.01 -5.87 9.96
C THR A 4 6.63 -6.42 10.27
N ALA A 5 6.53 -7.21 11.33
CA ALA A 5 5.27 -7.75 11.84
C ALA A 5 4.79 -6.88 13.00
N HIS A 6 3.51 -6.54 12.97
CA HIS A 6 2.84 -5.72 13.98
C HIS A 6 1.65 -6.48 14.52
N TYR A 7 1.52 -6.59 15.85
CA TYR A 7 0.36 -7.21 16.48
C TYR A 7 0.13 -6.67 17.90
N ILE A 8 -1.08 -6.88 18.42
CA ILE A 8 -1.46 -6.54 19.79
C ILE A 8 -1.61 -7.84 20.57
N ASP A 9 -0.99 -7.93 21.75
CA ASP A 9 -1.11 -9.11 22.62
C ASP A 9 -2.34 -9.05 23.56
N GLU A 10 -2.54 -10.12 24.33
CA GLU A 10 -3.64 -10.24 25.30
C GLU A 10 -3.61 -9.15 26.41
N LYS A 11 -2.47 -8.47 26.60
CA LYS A 11 -2.29 -7.38 27.55
C LYS A 11 -2.45 -6.01 26.90
N TRP A 12 -3.00 -5.95 25.68
CA TRP A 12 -3.17 -4.73 24.89
C TRP A 12 -1.85 -4.02 24.56
N LYS A 13 -0.73 -4.75 24.54
CA LYS A 13 0.56 -4.18 24.17
C LYS A 13 0.78 -4.33 22.67
N LEU A 14 1.11 -3.22 22.01
CA LEU A 14 1.56 -3.21 20.62
C LEU A 14 3.00 -3.73 20.53
N TRP A 15 3.21 -4.71 19.67
CA TRP A 15 4.51 -5.28 19.33
C TRP A 15 4.87 -4.93 17.89
N ASN A 16 6.15 -4.59 17.68
CA ASN A 16 6.73 -4.30 16.38
C ASN A 16 8.02 -5.12 16.25
N LEU A 17 8.05 -6.08 15.33
CA LEU A 17 9.20 -6.97 15.15
C LEU A 17 9.69 -6.93 13.71
N VAL A 18 10.99 -6.74 13.52
CA VAL A 18 11.63 -7.01 12.23
C VAL A 18 11.73 -8.52 12.07
N VAL A 19 10.94 -9.09 11.17
CA VAL A 19 10.92 -10.54 10.91
C VAL A 19 11.79 -10.92 9.71
N ALA A 20 12.07 -9.97 8.82
CA ALA A 20 12.99 -10.19 7.72
C ALA A 20 13.72 -8.90 7.31
N ALA A 21 15.00 -9.06 6.98
CA ALA A 21 15.81 -8.09 6.26
C ALA A 21 16.62 -8.89 5.22
N VAL A 22 16.00 -9.09 4.06
CA VAL A 22 16.51 -10.00 3.03
C VAL A 22 16.97 -9.17 1.84
N GLU A 23 18.20 -9.40 1.39
CA GLU A 23 18.65 -8.89 0.10
C GLU A 23 17.95 -9.66 -1.01
N ILE A 24 17.35 -8.94 -1.96
CA ILE A 24 16.62 -9.55 -3.07
C ILE A 24 17.58 -9.63 -4.25
N GLU A 25 17.91 -10.84 -4.65
CA GLU A 25 18.70 -11.11 -5.85
C GLU A 25 17.77 -11.20 -7.07
N GLY A 26 18.20 -10.68 -8.22
CA GLY A 26 17.42 -10.71 -9.46
C GLY A 26 16.45 -9.54 -9.62
N ASP A 27 15.31 -9.78 -10.27
CA ASP A 27 14.32 -8.73 -10.51
C ASP A 27 13.51 -8.39 -9.24
N HIS A 28 13.04 -7.15 -9.15
CA HIS A 28 12.16 -6.69 -8.08
C HIS A 28 10.69 -6.77 -8.50
N SER A 29 10.32 -7.78 -9.30
CA SER A 29 8.93 -8.00 -9.69
C SER A 29 8.07 -8.30 -8.46
N GLY A 30 6.78 -7.95 -8.55
CA GLY A 30 5.84 -8.24 -7.47
C GLY A 30 5.73 -9.75 -7.18
N GLN A 31 5.91 -10.60 -8.20
CA GLN A 31 5.92 -12.06 -8.05
C GLN A 31 7.14 -12.55 -7.26
N ASN A 32 8.34 -12.02 -7.55
CA ASN A 32 9.55 -12.39 -6.81
C ASN A 32 9.47 -11.93 -5.35
N LEU A 33 9.08 -10.68 -5.13
CA LEU A 33 8.91 -10.13 -3.78
C LEU A 33 7.83 -10.88 -2.99
N GLU A 34 6.74 -11.27 -3.66
CA GLU A 34 5.72 -12.10 -3.05
C GLU A 34 6.24 -13.45 -2.61
N HIS A 35 7.05 -14.12 -3.45
CA HIS A 35 7.67 -15.38 -3.09
C HIS A 35 8.52 -15.25 -1.82
N HIS A 36 9.36 -14.21 -1.75
CA HIS A 36 10.17 -13.95 -0.56
C HIS A 36 9.30 -13.65 0.67
N LEU A 37 8.22 -12.86 0.51
CA LEU A 37 7.32 -12.55 1.62
C LEU A 37 6.60 -13.82 2.12
N PHE A 38 6.14 -14.67 1.20
CA PHE A 38 5.51 -15.94 1.51
C PHE A 38 6.44 -16.85 2.33
N GLU A 39 7.72 -16.97 1.95
CA GLU A 39 8.70 -17.76 2.70
C GLU A 39 8.95 -17.20 4.11
N VAL A 40 8.93 -15.88 4.28
CA VAL A 40 9.00 -15.24 5.61
C VAL A 40 7.79 -15.61 6.45
N LEU A 41 6.57 -15.47 5.92
CA LEU A 41 5.33 -15.80 6.64
C LEU A 41 5.29 -17.27 7.05
N LYS A 42 5.75 -18.17 6.17
CA LYS A 42 5.85 -19.61 6.42
C LYS A 42 6.90 -19.93 7.47
N LYS A 43 8.09 -19.34 7.39
CA LYS A 43 9.19 -19.53 8.36
C LYS A 43 8.79 -19.18 9.79
N PHE A 44 8.00 -18.13 9.96
CA PHE A 44 7.50 -17.70 11.27
C PHE A 44 6.18 -18.37 11.68
N ASN A 45 5.60 -19.22 10.82
CA ASN A 45 4.31 -19.88 11.05
C ASN A 45 3.20 -18.88 11.41
N ILE A 46 3.06 -17.86 10.58
CA ILE A 46 2.10 -16.75 10.75
C ILE A 46 1.19 -16.55 9.52
N LEU A 47 1.16 -17.50 8.60
CA LEU A 47 0.29 -17.43 7.41
C LEU A 47 -1.19 -17.31 7.82
N ASP A 48 -1.64 -18.11 8.78
CA ASP A 48 -3.00 -18.11 9.33
C ASP A 48 -3.31 -16.90 10.23
N LYS A 49 -2.31 -16.06 10.50
CA LYS A 49 -2.41 -14.87 11.35
C LYS A 49 -2.29 -13.57 10.56
N LEU A 50 -2.09 -13.64 9.24
CA LEU A 50 -1.95 -12.46 8.41
C LEU A 50 -3.31 -11.76 8.29
N PHE A 51 -3.45 -10.63 8.97
CA PHE A 51 -4.65 -9.79 8.86
C PHE A 51 -4.58 -8.84 7.67
N CYS A 52 -3.48 -8.10 7.51
CA CYS A 52 -3.29 -7.20 6.39
C CYS A 52 -1.80 -6.96 6.10
N ILE A 53 -1.51 -6.45 4.91
CA ILE A 53 -0.21 -5.94 4.49
C ILE A 53 -0.32 -4.43 4.36
N THR A 54 0.66 -3.71 4.92
CA THR A 54 0.84 -2.28 4.72
C THR A 54 2.12 -2.06 3.93
N GLY A 55 2.04 -1.35 2.81
CA GLY A 55 3.20 -1.01 1.98
C GLY A 55 3.12 0.43 1.48
N ASP A 56 4.22 0.94 0.93
CA ASP A 56 4.17 2.17 0.14
C ASP A 56 3.26 2.00 -1.08
N ASN A 57 2.79 3.11 -1.68
CA ASN A 57 1.83 3.05 -2.78
C ASN A 57 2.51 2.71 -4.13
N ALA A 58 3.49 1.80 -4.11
CA ALA A 58 4.11 1.29 -5.31
C ALA A 58 3.22 0.20 -5.93
N SER A 59 3.06 0.21 -7.26
CA SER A 59 2.26 -0.80 -7.99
C SER A 59 2.69 -2.22 -7.66
N THR A 60 4.00 -2.43 -7.44
CA THR A 60 4.59 -3.69 -6.99
C THR A 60 3.93 -4.28 -5.74
N ASN A 61 3.54 -3.47 -4.76
CA ASN A 61 2.90 -3.98 -3.54
C ASN A 61 1.46 -4.46 -3.81
N GLY A 62 0.76 -3.83 -4.76
CA GLY A 62 -0.51 -4.33 -5.27
C GLY A 62 -0.36 -5.71 -5.93
N THR A 63 0.72 -5.90 -6.69
CA THR A 63 1.06 -7.19 -7.30
C THR A 63 1.42 -8.24 -6.24
N ILE A 64 2.12 -7.88 -5.17
CA ILE A 64 2.42 -8.81 -4.06
C ILE A 64 1.12 -9.33 -3.44
N ALA A 65 0.20 -8.43 -3.09
CA ALA A 65 -1.09 -8.82 -2.51
C ALA A 65 -1.92 -9.66 -3.49
N MET A 66 -1.91 -9.33 -4.79
CA MET A 66 -2.55 -10.14 -5.82
C MET A 66 -2.00 -11.57 -5.86
N CYS A 67 -0.68 -11.72 -5.87
CA CYS A 67 -0.03 -13.02 -5.94
C CYS A 67 -0.30 -13.86 -4.67
N LEU A 68 -0.31 -13.25 -3.48
CA LEU A 68 -0.69 -13.94 -2.24
C LEU A 68 -2.14 -14.43 -2.25
N ASP A 69 -3.07 -13.57 -2.68
CA ASP A 69 -4.50 -13.89 -2.81
C ASP A 69 -4.70 -15.08 -3.77
N GLN A 70 -4.00 -15.06 -4.92
CA GLN A 70 -4.04 -16.15 -5.89
C GLN A 70 -3.56 -17.50 -5.34
N ARG A 71 -2.72 -17.53 -4.30
CA ARG A 71 -2.31 -18.80 -3.66
C ARG A 71 -3.47 -19.48 -2.93
N ARG A 72 -4.47 -18.73 -2.46
CA ARG A 72 -5.64 -19.25 -1.72
C ARG A 72 -5.28 -20.10 -0.48
N ILE A 73 -4.18 -19.76 0.19
CA ILE A 73 -3.66 -20.49 1.36
C ILE A 73 -3.75 -19.68 2.66
N ILE A 74 -3.94 -18.37 2.57
CA ILE A 74 -4.11 -17.48 3.73
C ILE A 74 -5.62 -17.31 3.94
N PRO A 75 -6.19 -17.84 5.03
CA PRO A 75 -7.64 -17.77 5.27
C PRO A 75 -8.11 -16.32 5.38
N GLY A 76 -9.13 -15.96 4.59
CA GLY A 76 -9.77 -14.64 4.67
C GLY A 76 -8.94 -13.48 4.13
N PHE A 77 -7.79 -13.74 3.51
CA PHE A 77 -7.01 -12.71 2.84
C PHE A 77 -7.47 -12.53 1.40
N THR A 78 -7.79 -11.29 1.02
CA THR A 78 -8.05 -10.85 -0.33
C THR A 78 -7.20 -9.62 -0.63
N ARG A 79 -6.82 -9.42 -1.89
CA ARG A 79 -6.10 -8.21 -2.31
C ARG A 79 -6.91 -6.94 -1.99
N SER A 80 -8.24 -6.98 -2.15
CA SER A 80 -9.09 -5.81 -1.98
C SER A 80 -9.16 -5.34 -0.53
N ASP A 81 -9.26 -6.28 0.41
CA ASP A 81 -9.63 -5.98 1.80
C ASP A 81 -8.42 -5.95 2.73
N ASN A 82 -7.33 -6.65 2.37
CA ASN A 82 -6.19 -6.86 3.26
C ASN A 82 -4.91 -6.17 2.76
N MET A 83 -4.96 -5.41 1.66
CA MET A 83 -3.86 -4.54 1.23
C MET A 83 -4.15 -3.08 1.56
N LEU A 84 -3.37 -2.50 2.46
CA LEU A 84 -3.48 -1.12 2.90
C LEU A 84 -2.31 -0.29 2.33
N GLY A 85 -2.65 0.83 1.72
CA GLY A 85 -1.66 1.80 1.25
C GLY A 85 -0.99 2.56 2.40
N CYS A 86 0.14 3.20 2.10
CA CYS A 86 0.87 3.99 3.09
C CYS A 86 0.14 5.31 3.40
N MET A 87 -0.31 5.46 4.64
CA MET A 87 -0.94 6.71 5.10
C MET A 87 -0.02 7.93 4.97
N ALA A 88 1.29 7.77 5.18
CA ALA A 88 2.24 8.87 4.99
C ALA A 88 2.29 9.34 3.53
N HIS A 89 2.15 8.43 2.57
CA HIS A 89 2.06 8.79 1.15
C HIS A 89 0.77 9.58 0.86
N VAL A 90 -0.38 9.12 1.37
CA VAL A 90 -1.66 9.82 1.23
C VAL A 90 -1.58 11.24 1.82
N ILE A 91 -1.01 11.37 3.02
CA ILE A 91 -0.81 12.68 3.67
C ILE A 91 0.08 13.57 2.79
N ASN A 92 1.17 13.04 2.24
CA ASN A 92 2.05 13.79 1.34
C ASN A 92 1.32 14.24 0.06
N LEU A 93 0.48 13.42 -0.54
CA LEU A 93 -0.34 13.80 -1.70
C LEU A 93 -1.29 14.94 -1.36
N ILE A 94 -2.01 14.84 -0.24
CA ILE A 94 -2.94 15.87 0.23
C ILE A 94 -2.19 17.19 0.51
N ALA A 95 -1.05 17.13 1.19
CA ALA A 95 -0.24 18.31 1.48
C ALA A 95 0.23 18.99 0.19
N ASN A 96 0.73 18.23 -0.80
CA ASN A 96 1.17 18.78 -2.08
C ASN A 96 0.01 19.39 -2.88
N ALA A 97 -1.16 18.77 -2.88
CA ALA A 97 -2.36 19.32 -3.50
C ALA A 97 -2.78 20.64 -2.85
N GLY A 98 -2.80 20.68 -1.52
CA GLY A 98 -3.12 21.89 -0.74
C GLY A 98 -2.15 23.03 -1.00
N ILE A 99 -0.84 22.76 -1.00
CA ILE A 99 0.19 23.77 -1.29
C ILE A 99 0.04 24.33 -2.71
N LYS A 100 -0.21 23.47 -3.71
CA LYS A 100 -0.43 23.92 -5.10
C LYS A 100 -1.65 24.83 -5.21
N LEU A 101 -2.74 24.48 -4.55
CA LEU A 101 -3.96 25.26 -4.55
C LEU A 101 -3.75 26.63 -3.88
N LEU A 102 -3.12 26.66 -2.70
CA LEU A 102 -2.80 27.88 -1.96
C LEU A 102 -1.81 28.79 -2.71
N GLY A 103 -0.77 28.20 -3.32
CA GLY A 103 0.19 28.94 -4.14
C GLY A 103 -0.41 29.47 -5.44
N ALA A 104 -1.42 28.79 -6.00
CA ALA A 104 -2.15 29.28 -7.18
C ALA A 104 -3.10 30.45 -6.84
N PHE A 105 -3.68 30.48 -5.63
CA PHE A 105 -4.51 31.62 -5.18
C PHE A 105 -3.71 32.92 -5.06
N ASP A 106 -2.41 32.84 -4.78
CA ASP A 106 -1.54 34.03 -4.72
C ASP A 106 -1.29 34.64 -6.11
N GLN A 107 -1.57 33.91 -7.20
CA GLN A 107 -1.29 34.35 -8.57
C GLN A 107 -2.53 34.73 -9.41
N GLN A 108 -3.76 34.49 -8.94
CA GLN A 108 -4.98 34.81 -9.68
C GLN A 108 -6.12 35.22 -8.73
N PRO A 109 -6.37 36.52 -8.48
CA PRO A 109 -7.39 36.96 -7.53
C PRO A 109 -8.83 36.84 -8.07
N ASN A 110 -9.07 36.26 -9.26
CA ASN A 110 -10.42 36.25 -9.82
C ASN A 110 -10.62 35.15 -10.89
N GLN A 111 -11.08 33.95 -10.50
CA GLN A 111 -12.04 33.14 -11.28
C GLN A 111 -12.50 31.88 -10.52
N ASN A 112 -13.77 31.52 -10.76
CA ASN A 112 -14.63 30.55 -10.07
C ASN A 112 -13.95 29.26 -9.55
N ILE A 113 -14.00 29.10 -8.23
CA ILE A 113 -13.39 28.01 -7.44
C ILE A 113 -14.08 26.63 -7.62
N VAL A 114 -15.21 26.57 -8.32
CA VAL A 114 -16.13 25.41 -8.25
C VAL A 114 -15.70 24.21 -9.10
N GLU A 115 -14.84 24.37 -10.11
CA GLU A 115 -14.44 23.26 -11.01
C GLU A 115 -13.19 22.47 -10.55
N ILE A 116 -12.43 22.95 -9.56
CA ILE A 116 -11.16 22.31 -9.15
C ILE A 116 -11.39 21.19 -8.12
N ILE A 117 -12.62 20.99 -7.64
CA ILE A 117 -12.97 20.00 -6.59
C ILE A 117 -13.42 18.65 -7.19
N ASN A 118 -12.94 18.28 -8.38
CA ASN A 118 -13.18 16.95 -8.95
C ASN A 118 -12.01 15.92 -8.87
N PRO A 119 -10.81 16.21 -8.31
CA PRO A 119 -9.80 15.17 -8.06
C PRO A 119 -9.85 14.60 -6.63
N MET A 120 -10.79 15.07 -5.78
CA MET A 120 -10.91 14.65 -4.37
C MET A 120 -11.87 13.47 -4.13
N SER A 121 -12.31 12.75 -5.18
CA SER A 121 -13.05 11.52 -4.92
C SER A 121 -12.14 10.54 -4.19
N VAL A 122 -12.65 9.98 -3.10
CA VAL A 122 -11.98 8.90 -2.35
C VAL A 122 -11.64 7.75 -3.29
N ASP A 123 -12.44 7.57 -4.35
CA ASP A 123 -12.16 6.64 -5.44
C ASP A 123 -10.83 6.97 -6.14
N VAL A 124 -10.52 8.22 -6.52
CA VAL A 124 -9.24 8.57 -7.18
C VAL A 124 -8.02 8.34 -6.29
N LEU A 125 -8.16 8.53 -4.97
CA LEU A 125 -7.11 8.20 -3.99
C LEU A 125 -6.92 6.68 -3.80
N LEU A 126 -7.92 5.88 -4.18
CA LEU A 126 -7.88 4.41 -4.17
C LEU A 126 -7.62 3.81 -5.57
N LEU A 127 -7.73 4.60 -6.64
CA LEU A 127 -7.66 4.21 -8.06
C LEU A 127 -6.24 4.21 -8.67
N ASP A 128 -5.19 4.53 -7.92
CA ASP A 128 -3.83 4.11 -8.32
C ASP A 128 -3.72 2.57 -8.42
N ARG A 129 -4.77 1.82 -8.03
CA ARG A 129 -4.91 0.38 -8.24
C ARG A 129 -5.14 -0.04 -9.71
N ASP A 130 -5.55 0.86 -10.62
CA ASP A 130 -5.99 0.47 -11.98
C ASP A 130 -5.24 1.13 -13.18
N ILE A 131 -4.13 1.85 -12.97
CA ILE A 131 -3.44 2.59 -14.06
C ILE A 131 -2.39 1.76 -14.86
N GLU A 132 -2.16 0.47 -14.58
CA GLU A 132 -1.22 -0.36 -15.36
C GLU A 132 -1.81 -1.62 -16.02
N ILE A 133 -3.07 -1.57 -16.46
CA ILE A 133 -3.59 -2.52 -17.48
C ILE A 133 -4.06 -1.75 -18.72
N GLU A 134 -3.19 -0.91 -19.27
CA GLU A 134 -3.23 -0.57 -20.69
C GLU A 134 -1.91 0.05 -21.12
N LYS A 135 -0.96 -0.80 -21.50
CA LYS A 135 0.03 -0.52 -22.56
C LYS A 135 0.77 -1.82 -22.91
N SER A 136 0.29 -2.41 -24.02
CA SER A 136 1.04 -3.16 -25.05
C SER A 136 2.22 -4.01 -24.59
#